data_AF-A0A8T6T611-F1
#
_entry.id   AF-A0A8T6T611-F1
#
_cell.length_a   1.000
_cell.length_b   1.000
_cell.length_c   1.000
_cell.angle_alpha   90.00
_cell.angle_beta   90.00
_cell.angle_gamma   90.00
#
_symmetry.space_group_name_H-M   'P 1'
#
loop_
_entity.id
_entity.type
_entity.pdbx_description
1 polymer ?
#
loop_
_entity_poly.entity_id
_entity_poly.type
_entity_poly.pdbx_seq_one_letter_code
_entity_poly.pdbx_strand_id
1 'polypeptide(L)' 'MTDEELLRAWIDAASYEELLTRWRHAPVGDPIFRAGVGDYYARVMKRRREEVGCDEHVRISKRIGYDKRPNP' A
#
# COMPACT_ATOMS: atom_id res chain seq x y z
N MET A 1 -5.19 3.88 22.21
CA MET A 1 -5.31 3.64 20.77
C MET A 1 -5.29 2.15 20.56
N THR A 2 -6.25 1.61 19.82
CA THR A 2 -6.29 0.20 19.43
C THR A 2 -5.32 -0.08 18.28
N ASP A 3 -5.00 -1.35 18.04
CA ASP A 3 -4.15 -1.74 16.91
C ASP A 3 -4.78 -1.29 15.56
N GLU A 4 -6.10 -1.34 15.44
CA GLU A 4 -6.80 -0.89 14.23
C GLU A 4 -6.67 0.63 14.01
N GLU A 5 -6.74 1.43 15.08
CA GLU A 5 -6.55 2.88 15.01
C GLU A 5 -5.13 3.24 14.60
N LEU A 6 -4.13 2.53 15.14
CA LEU A 6 -2.72 2.70 14.76
C LEU A 6 -2.49 2.34 13.29
N LEU A 7 -3.11 1.25 12.81
CA LEU A 7 -3.00 0.85 11.40
C LEU A 7 -3.66 1.87 10.47
N ARG A 8 -4.84 2.39 10.80
CA ARG A 8 -5.50 3.44 10.01
C ARG A 8 -4.70 4.74 9.98
N ALA A 9 -4.16 5.15 11.12
CA ALA A 9 -3.28 6.33 11.18
C ALA A 9 -2.03 6.16 10.31
N TRP A 10 -1.44 4.95 10.29
CA TRP A 10 -0.33 4.65 9.38
C TRP A 10 -0.77 4.72 7.91
N ILE A 11 -1.94 4.16 7.55
CA ILE A 11 -2.49 4.22 6.19
C ILE A 11 -2.68 5.68 5.73
N ASP A 12 -3.15 6.55 6.62
CA ASP A 12 -3.39 7.96 6.30
C ASP A 12 -2.09 8.73 6.06
N ALA A 13 -1.07 8.44 6.87
CA ALA A 13 0.26 9.03 6.74
C ALA A 13 1.06 8.47 5.56
N ALA A 14 0.79 7.23 5.14
CA ALA A 14 1.54 6.56 4.09
C ALA A 14 1.35 7.20 2.70
N SER A 15 2.47 7.30 1.98
CA SER A 15 2.49 7.63 0.56
C SER A 15 1.92 6.49 -0.29
N TYR A 16 1.58 6.79 -1.54
CA TYR A 16 1.13 5.76 -2.48
C TYR A 16 2.18 4.65 -2.69
N GLU A 17 3.46 5.01 -2.71
CA GLU A 17 4.56 4.07 -2.86
C GLU A 17 4.67 3.12 -1.65
N GLU A 18 4.57 3.63 -0.43
CA GLU A 18 4.63 2.81 0.78
C GLU A 18 3.43 1.87 0.87
N LEU A 19 2.24 2.36 0.51
CA LEU A 19 1.06 1.52 0.38
C LEU A 19 1.35 0.41 -0.66
N LEU A 20 1.70 0.75 -1.91
CA LEU A 20 1.95 -0.25 -2.95
C LEU A 20 3.04 -1.26 -2.58
N THR A 21 4.09 -0.80 -1.89
CA THR A 21 5.17 -1.66 -1.39
C THR A 21 4.64 -2.69 -0.40
N ARG A 22 3.85 -2.22 0.58
CA ARG A 22 3.25 -3.11 1.57
C ARG A 22 2.26 -4.09 0.93
N TRP A 23 1.43 -3.63 0.00
CA TRP A 23 0.53 -4.50 -0.77
C TRP A 23 1.24 -5.67 -1.46
N ARG A 24 2.45 -5.44 -1.99
CA ARG A 24 3.19 -6.47 -2.74
C ARG A 24 4.02 -7.41 -1.89
N HIS A 25 4.52 -6.93 -0.75
CA HIS A 25 5.57 -7.63 -0.01
C HIS A 25 5.18 -8.02 1.42
N ALA A 26 4.04 -7.55 1.91
CA ALA A 26 3.55 -7.98 3.22
C ALA A 26 3.29 -9.50 3.25
N PRO A 27 3.55 -10.15 4.40
CA PRO A 27 3.26 -11.56 4.56
C PRO A 27 1.75 -11.84 4.45
N VAL A 28 1.42 -13.05 4.03
CA VAL A 28 0.03 -13.53 4.05
C VAL A 28 -0.49 -13.45 5.49
N GLY A 29 -1.65 -12.82 5.66
CA GLY A 29 -2.27 -12.62 6.97
C GLY A 29 -1.87 -11.33 7.69
N ASP A 30 -1.16 -10.39 7.04
CA ASP A 30 -0.88 -9.06 7.62
C ASP A 30 -2.21 -8.41 8.11
N PRO A 31 -2.29 -8.01 9.40
CA PRO A 31 -3.48 -7.42 10.00
C PRO A 31 -4.01 -6.19 9.24
N ILE A 32 -3.15 -5.48 8.50
CA ILE A 32 -3.56 -4.30 7.72
C ILE A 32 -4.58 -4.63 6.61
N PHE A 33 -4.67 -5.90 6.22
CA PHE A 33 -5.62 -6.38 5.20
C PHE A 33 -6.83 -7.13 5.80
N ARG A 34 -6.97 -7.19 7.13
CA ARG A 34 -8.14 -7.80 7.77
C ARG A 34 -9.38 -6.91 7.60
N ALA A 35 -10.58 -7.50 7.51
CA ALA A 35 -11.85 -6.77 7.36
C ALA A 35 -11.93 -5.51 8.26
N GLY A 36 -12.50 -4.42 7.74
CA GLY A 36 -12.51 -3.11 8.40
C GLY A 36 -11.28 -2.26 8.09
N VAL A 37 -10.08 -2.69 8.50
CA VAL A 37 -8.82 -1.98 8.18
C VAL A 37 -8.42 -2.21 6.71
N GLY A 38 -8.61 -3.42 6.19
CA GLY A 38 -8.35 -3.79 4.80
C GLY A 38 -9.26 -3.06 3.82
N ASP A 39 -10.54 -2.87 4.17
CA ASP A 39 -11.48 -2.08 3.36
C ASP A 39 -11.05 -0.60 3.34
N TYR A 40 -10.60 -0.09 4.48
CA TYR A 40 -10.03 1.25 4.58
C TYR A 40 -8.79 1.40 3.71
N TYR A 41 -7.87 0.45 3.82
CA TYR A 41 -6.65 0.38 3.04
C TYR A 41 -6.95 0.40 1.53
N ALA A 42 -7.86 -0.47 1.07
CA ALA A 42 -8.22 -0.56 -0.35
C ALA A 42 -8.80 0.76 -0.88
N ARG A 43 -9.63 1.43 -0.08
CA ARG A 43 -10.20 2.74 -0.44
C ARG A 43 -9.11 3.82 -0.54
N VAL A 44 -8.23 3.93 0.45
CA VAL A 44 -7.13 4.92 0.42
C VAL A 44 -6.16 4.61 -0.71
N MET A 45 -5.80 3.34 -0.92
CA MET A 45 -4.94 2.91 -2.01
C MET A 45 -5.49 3.30 -3.39
N LYS A 46 -6.80 3.12 -3.60
CA LYS A 46 -7.48 3.55 -4.84
C LYS A 46 -7.41 5.06 -5.01
N ARG A 47 -7.77 5.83 -3.97
CA ARG A 47 -7.73 7.29 -4.01
C ARG A 47 -6.31 7.81 -4.30
N ARG A 48 -5.31 7.29 -3.59
CA ARG A 48 -3.91 7.66 -3.77
C ARG A 48 -3.39 7.32 -5.18
N ARG A 49 -3.83 6.18 -5.76
CA ARG A 49 -3.52 5.83 -7.16
C ARG A 49 -4.08 6.87 -8.15
N GLU A 50 -5.30 7.33 -7.91
CA GLU A 50 -5.94 8.36 -8.72
C GLU A 50 -5.22 9.72 -8.57
N GLU A 51 -4.82 10.09 -7.33
CA GLU A 51 -4.07 11.32 -7.04
C GLU A 51 -2.71 11.37 -7.75
N VAL A 52 -1.93 10.27 -7.75
CA VAL A 52 -0.62 10.25 -8.41
C VAL A 52 -0.71 10.15 -9.94
N GLY A 53 -1.81 9.61 -10.46
CA GLY A 53 -2.02 9.41 -11.90
C GLY A 53 -1.32 8.18 -12.49
N CYS A 54 -1.62 7.90 -13.77
CA CYS A 54 -1.21 6.66 -14.43
C CYS A 54 0.31 6.54 -14.61
N ASP A 55 0.96 7.59 -15.10
CA ASP A 55 2.40 7.56 -15.41
C ASP A 55 3.23 7.35 -14.15
N GLU A 56 2.88 8.08 -13.08
CA GLU A 56 3.56 7.97 -11.80
C GLU A 56 3.28 6.62 -11.14
N HIS A 57 2.05 6.11 -11.20
CA HIS A 57 1.73 4.76 -10.78
C HIS A 57 2.61 3.71 -11.50
N VAL A 58 2.77 3.83 -12.82
CA VAL A 58 3.63 2.91 -13.60
C VAL A 58 5.10 3.05 -13.18
N ARG A 59 5.59 4.28 -12.98
CA ARG A 59 6.97 4.55 -12.52
C ARG A 59 7.24 3.94 -11.15
N ILE A 60 6.35 4.17 -10.18
CA ILE A 60 6.42 3.59 -8.83
C ILE A 60 6.32 2.07 -8.90
N SER A 61 5.37 1.53 -9.67
CA SER A 61 5.18 0.09 -9.87
C SER A 61 6.45 -0.60 -10.40
N LYS A 62 7.10 -0.02 -11.42
CA LYS A 62 8.35 -0.54 -11.97
C LYS A 62 9.50 -0.47 -10.96
N ARG A 63 9.57 0.62 -10.19
CA ARG A 63 10.60 0.82 -9.16
C ARG A 63 10.48 -0.18 -8.00
N ILE A 64 9.26 -0.47 -7.53
CA ILE A 64 9.02 -1.44 -6.45
C ILE A 64 9.28 -2.87 -6.94
N GLY A 65 8.84 -3.20 -8.15
CA GLY A 65 8.92 -4.56 -8.70
C GLY A 65 8.00 -5.56 -7.99
N TYR A 66 8.13 -6.83 -8.36
CA TYR A 66 7.44 -7.99 -7.75
C TYR A 66 8.40 -9.14 -7.38
N ASP A 67 9.63 -9.11 -7.90
CA ASP A 67 10.67 -10.09 -7.64
C ASP A 67 11.66 -9.47 -6.63
N LYS A 68 12.12 -10.25 -5.65
CA LYS A 68 13.14 -9.81 -4.68
C LYS A 68 14.54 -9.75 -5.28
N ARG A 69 14.70 -10.19 -6.53
CA ARG A 69 15.98 -10.13 -7.25
C ARG A 69 16.18 -8.72 -7.83
N PRO A 70 17.38 -8.11 -7.68
CA PRO A 70 17.67 -6.84 -8.32
C PRO A 70 17.49 -7.00 -9.84
N ASN A 71 16.82 -6.02 -10.45
CA ASN A 71 16.72 -5.94 -11.90
C ASN A 71 18.16 -5.80 -12.46
N PRO A 72 18.58 -6.61 -13.46
CA PRO A 72 19.91 -6.50 -14.05
C PRO A 72 20.14 -5.14 -14.71
#